data_AF-A0A0A2A7H1-F1
#
_entry.id   AF-A0A0A2A7H1-F1
#
_cell.length_a   1.000
_cell.length_b   1.000
_cell.length_c   1.000
_cell.angle_alpha   90.00
_cell.angle_beta   90.00
_cell.angle_gamma   90.00
#
_symmetry.space_group_name_H-M   'P 1'
#
loop_
_entity.id
_entity.type
_entity.pdbx_description
1 polymer ?
#
loop_
_entity_poly.entity_id
_entity_poly.type
_entity_poly.pdbx_seq_one_letter_code
_entity_poly.pdbx_strand_id
1 'polypeptide(L)'
;MAMGRRVTKKDCRFMVTKSEMKGIQGWFLKRLGCFSINQLSPSLSALRYAIDIIEKGEQLVVFPEGKINKYGKKLFLKEGLYRLARLATKKTKSITIIPIGIAYNKVSPNFRGEFCLSLGQPIAIDDYLNCTIKEFNMFLYEKMIQEEEKALKNVGR
;
A
#
# COMPACT_ATOMS: atom_id res chain seq x y z
N MET A 1 -14.94 -5.67 5.96
CA MET A 1 -14.55 -5.66 4.52
C MET A 1 -13.45 -6.70 4.34
N ALA A 2 -13.43 -7.45 3.23
CA ALA A 2 -12.38 -8.44 2.94
C ALA A 2 -11.91 -8.27 1.49
N MET A 3 -10.62 -8.49 1.22
CA MET A 3 -10.00 -8.28 -0.10
C MET A 3 -9.31 -9.53 -0.64
N GLY A 4 -9.12 -9.56 -1.96
CA GLY A 4 -8.40 -10.62 -2.68
C GLY A 4 -9.32 -11.58 -3.44
N ARG A 5 -8.71 -12.44 -4.27
CA ARG A 5 -9.38 -13.27 -5.28
C ARG A 5 -10.60 -14.04 -4.78
N ARG A 6 -10.57 -14.52 -3.54
CA ARG A 6 -11.68 -15.29 -2.95
C ARG A 6 -12.92 -14.45 -2.68
N VAL A 7 -12.78 -13.14 -2.50
CA VAL A 7 -13.87 -12.21 -2.17
C VAL A 7 -14.19 -11.29 -3.35
N THR A 8 -13.16 -10.66 -3.93
CA THR A 8 -13.32 -9.65 -4.98
C THR A 8 -13.17 -10.21 -6.40
N LYS A 9 -12.85 -11.51 -6.55
CA LYS A 9 -12.45 -12.17 -7.81
C LYS A 9 -11.23 -11.52 -8.50
N LYS A 10 -10.55 -10.60 -7.82
CA LYS A 10 -9.39 -9.85 -8.32
C LYS A 10 -8.14 -10.24 -7.53
N ASP A 11 -7.03 -10.40 -8.23
CA ASP A 11 -5.73 -10.61 -7.57
C ASP A 11 -5.18 -9.27 -7.06
N CYS A 12 -4.57 -9.29 -5.88
CA CYS A 12 -3.84 -8.14 -5.33
C CYS A 12 -2.43 -8.12 -5.90
N ARG A 13 -2.08 -7.05 -6.61
CA ARG A 13 -0.73 -6.78 -7.12
C ARG A 13 0.01 -5.91 -6.13
N PHE A 14 1.17 -6.35 -5.67
CA PHE A 14 1.94 -5.59 -4.67
C PHE A 14 3.09 -4.84 -5.34
N MET A 15 3.16 -3.54 -5.06
CA MET A 15 4.28 -2.71 -5.44
C MET A 15 5.36 -2.83 -4.37
N VAL A 16 6.43 -3.56 -4.68
CA VAL A 16 7.51 -3.86 -3.72
C VAL A 16 8.82 -3.28 -4.23
N THR A 17 9.71 -2.89 -3.32
CA THR A 17 10.98 -2.29 -3.70
C THR A 17 12.01 -3.35 -4.02
N LYS A 18 12.87 -3.10 -5.03
CA LYS A 18 13.81 -4.11 -5.55
C LYS A 18 14.75 -4.71 -4.49
N SER A 19 15.02 -3.99 -3.39
CA SER A 19 15.80 -4.47 -2.24
C SER A 19 15.19 -5.71 -1.58
N GLU A 20 13.85 -5.77 -1.47
CA GLU A 20 13.12 -6.85 -0.80
C GLU A 20 12.93 -8.06 -1.71
N MET A 21 13.20 -7.92 -3.02
CA MET A 21 13.03 -8.99 -4.00
C MET A 21 14.28 -9.87 -4.17
N LYS A 22 15.19 -9.90 -3.20
CA LYS A 22 16.35 -10.80 -3.20
C LYS A 22 16.04 -12.12 -2.49
N GLY A 23 16.61 -13.22 -2.98
CA GLY A 23 16.51 -14.55 -2.36
C GLY A 23 15.13 -15.22 -2.47
N ILE A 24 14.83 -16.13 -1.52
CA ILE A 24 13.60 -16.95 -1.49
C ILE A 24 12.35 -16.07 -1.30
N GLN A 25 12.46 -14.99 -0.51
CA GLN A 25 11.40 -13.99 -0.36
C GLN A 25 11.08 -13.33 -1.71
N GLY A 26 12.09 -12.96 -2.48
CA GLY A 26 11.90 -12.45 -3.84
C GLY A 26 11.23 -13.43 -4.80
N TRP A 27 11.56 -14.72 -4.71
CA TRP A 27 10.90 -15.76 -5.51
C TRP A 27 9.41 -15.89 -5.15
N PHE A 28 9.07 -15.88 -3.86
CA PHE A 28 7.69 -15.93 -3.40
C PHE A 28 6.89 -14.68 -3.79
N LEU A 29 7.47 -13.49 -3.62
CA LEU A 29 6.85 -12.21 -3.98
C LEU A 29 6.56 -12.14 -5.49
N LYS A 30 7.47 -12.62 -6.35
CA LYS A 30 7.21 -12.72 -7.79
C LYS A 30 5.99 -13.59 -8.11
N ARG A 31 5.81 -14.70 -7.38
CA ARG A 31 4.67 -15.61 -7.56
C ARG A 31 3.34 -15.03 -7.08
N LEU A 32 3.37 -14.10 -6.12
CA LEU A 32 2.21 -13.34 -5.66
C LEU A 32 1.85 -12.15 -6.57
N GLY A 33 2.55 -11.96 -7.69
CA GLY A 33 2.29 -10.85 -8.61
C GLY A 33 2.88 -9.53 -8.11
N CYS A 34 3.93 -9.57 -7.31
CA CYS A 34 4.67 -8.36 -6.91
C CYS A 34 5.54 -7.86 -8.07
N PHE A 35 5.54 -6.55 -8.31
CA PHE A 35 6.45 -5.92 -9.26
C PHE A 35 7.44 -4.99 -8.55
N SER A 36 8.69 -5.02 -9.00
CA SER A 36 9.76 -4.25 -8.39
C SER A 36 9.72 -2.79 -8.83
N ILE A 37 9.76 -1.85 -7.88
CA ILE A 37 10.13 -0.46 -8.14
C ILE A 37 11.50 -0.13 -7.54
N ASN A 38 12.33 0.52 -8.36
CA ASN A 38 13.56 1.14 -7.89
C ASN A 38 13.21 2.44 -7.18
N GLN A 39 13.55 2.54 -5.90
CA GLN A 39 13.28 3.74 -5.09
C GLN A 39 14.12 4.96 -5.53
N LEU A 40 15.31 4.72 -6.08
CA LEU A 40 16.28 5.76 -6.48
C LEU A 40 15.99 6.31 -7.88
N SER A 41 15.47 5.47 -8.77
CA SER A 41 15.08 5.83 -10.13
C SER A 41 13.79 5.09 -10.46
N PRO A 42 12.60 5.65 -10.11
CA PRO A 42 11.34 5.03 -10.46
C PRO A 42 11.28 4.90 -11.98
N SER A 43 11.41 3.67 -12.47
CA SER A 43 11.36 3.40 -13.90
C SER A 43 9.99 3.76 -14.42
N LEU A 44 9.92 4.59 -15.48
CA LEU A 44 8.67 4.96 -16.15
C LEU A 44 7.82 3.72 -16.50
N SER A 45 8.46 2.59 -16.82
CA SER A 45 7.81 1.31 -17.06
C SER A 45 6.99 0.81 -15.87
N ALA A 46 7.50 0.94 -14.65
CA ALA A 46 6.82 0.45 -13.45
C ALA A 46 5.65 1.36 -13.03
N LEU A 47 5.77 2.68 -13.24
CA LEU A 47 4.63 3.59 -13.10
C LEU A 47 3.55 3.30 -14.15
N ARG A 48 3.95 3.11 -15.41
CA ARG A 48 3.01 2.73 -16.49
C ARG A 48 2.31 1.40 -16.18
N TYR A 49 3.03 0.42 -15.66
CA TYR A 49 2.45 -0.86 -15.26
C TYR A 49 1.45 -0.72 -14.11
N ALA A 50 1.78 0.10 -13.09
CA ALA A 50 0.85 0.36 -12.00
C ALA A 50 -0.43 1.08 -12.46
N ILE A 51 -0.31 2.01 -13.41
CA ILE A 51 -1.47 2.65 -14.04
C ILE A 51 -2.29 1.63 -14.83
N ASP A 52 -1.66 0.74 -15.60
CA ASP A 52 -2.34 -0.32 -16.36
C ASP A 52 -3.10 -1.30 -15.45
N ILE A 53 -2.55 -1.64 -14.28
CA ILE A 53 -3.26 -2.42 -13.23
C ILE A 53 -4.54 -1.68 -12.79
N ILE A 54 -4.43 -0.38 -12.51
CA ILE A 54 -5.58 0.44 -12.09
C ILE A 54 -6.61 0.54 -13.21
N GLU A 55 -6.19 0.77 -14.45
CA GLU A 55 -7.06 0.84 -15.64
C GLU A 55 -7.83 -0.47 -15.87
N LYS A 56 -7.18 -1.62 -15.64
CA LYS A 56 -7.82 -2.94 -15.71
C LYS A 56 -8.78 -3.22 -14.56
N GLY A 57 -8.85 -2.31 -13.57
CA GLY A 57 -9.64 -2.47 -12.36
C GLY A 57 -9.09 -3.55 -11.43
N GLU A 58 -7.82 -3.94 -11.56
CA GLU A 58 -7.13 -4.83 -10.62
C GLU A 58 -6.80 -4.10 -9.31
N GLN A 59 -6.50 -4.84 -8.24
CA GLN A 59 -6.19 -4.26 -6.94
C GLN A 59 -4.70 -4.02 -6.80
N LEU A 60 -4.29 -2.75 -6.61
CA LEU A 60 -2.90 -2.38 -6.37
C LEU A 60 -2.67 -2.13 -4.88
N VAL A 61 -1.73 -2.84 -4.28
CA VAL A 61 -1.26 -2.64 -2.90
C VAL A 61 0.07 -1.90 -2.94
N VAL A 62 0.14 -0.77 -2.24
CA VAL A 62 1.34 0.08 -2.18
C VAL A 62 1.73 0.30 -0.72
N PHE A 63 3.02 0.16 -0.43
CA PHE A 63 3.60 0.54 0.85
C PHE A 63 4.28 1.92 0.72
N PRO A 64 3.60 3.02 1.06
CA PRO A 64 4.12 4.37 0.83
C PRO A 64 5.39 4.70 1.63
N GLU A 65 5.69 3.95 2.69
CA GLU A 65 6.90 4.10 3.51
C GLU A 65 8.19 3.69 2.75
N GLY A 66 8.08 2.67 1.90
CA GLY A 66 9.21 2.09 1.17
C GLY A 66 10.30 1.44 2.06
N LYS A 67 10.08 1.30 3.37
CA LYS A 67 10.95 0.59 4.32
C LYS A 67 10.08 -0.09 5.37
N ILE A 68 10.59 -1.14 6.00
CA ILE A 68 9.90 -1.81 7.11
C ILE A 68 10.21 -1.04 8.39
N ASN A 69 9.18 -0.48 9.02
CA ASN A 69 9.29 0.16 10.32
C ASN A 69 8.92 -0.80 11.46
N LYS A 70 9.93 -1.34 12.15
CA LYS A 70 9.71 -2.31 13.24
C LYS A 70 9.34 -1.65 14.58
N TYR A 71 9.70 -0.38 14.77
CA TYR A 71 9.69 0.26 16.09
C TYR A 71 8.71 1.44 16.18
N GLY A 72 7.71 1.50 15.29
CA GLY A 72 6.70 2.56 15.34
C GLY A 72 7.26 3.97 15.17
N LYS A 73 8.41 4.13 14.51
CA LYS A 73 8.96 5.47 14.21
C LYS A 73 8.01 6.24 13.30
N LYS A 74 8.01 7.58 13.39
CA LYS A 74 7.23 8.43 12.49
C LYS A 74 7.47 8.04 11.03
N LEU A 75 6.40 7.69 10.32
CA LEU A 75 6.48 7.27 8.92
C LEU A 75 6.53 8.50 8.03
N PHE A 76 7.48 8.53 7.12
CA PHE A 76 7.51 9.51 6.04
C PHE A 76 6.99 8.85 4.78
N LEU A 77 5.75 9.20 4.40
CA LEU A 77 5.16 8.70 3.16
C LEU A 77 5.89 9.32 1.97
N LYS A 78 6.30 8.46 1.03
CA LYS A 78 6.88 8.92 -0.23
C LYS A 78 5.79 9.54 -1.12
N GLU A 79 6.15 10.63 -1.78
CA GLU A 79 5.27 11.38 -2.70
C GLU A 79 4.82 10.58 -3.94
N GLY A 80 5.47 9.45 -4.22
CA GLY A 80 5.20 8.64 -5.40
C GLY A 80 3.76 8.10 -5.48
N LEU A 81 3.13 7.81 -4.34
CA LEU A 81 1.77 7.29 -4.29
C LEU A 81 0.75 8.32 -4.81
N TYR A 82 0.79 9.55 -4.29
CA TYR A 82 -0.12 10.60 -4.73
C TYR A 82 0.08 10.95 -6.20
N ARG A 83 1.34 11.03 -6.65
CA ARG A 83 1.65 11.27 -8.07
C ARG A 83 1.09 10.18 -8.99
N LEU A 84 1.19 8.92 -8.57
CA LEU A 84 0.65 7.78 -9.30
C LEU A 84 -0.88 7.83 -9.35
N ALA A 85 -1.53 8.09 -8.22
CA ALA A 85 -2.98 8.20 -8.15
C ALA A 85 -3.50 9.33 -9.07
N ARG A 86 -2.87 10.51 -9.01
CA ARG A 86 -3.21 11.67 -9.85
C ARG A 86 -2.93 11.45 -11.34
N LEU A 87 -1.94 10.63 -11.70
CA LEU A 87 -1.71 10.27 -13.10
C LEU A 87 -2.74 9.26 -13.59
N ALA A 88 -3.13 8.33 -12.73
CA ALA A 88 -4.12 7.32 -13.05
C ALA A 88 -5.54 7.92 -13.21
N THR A 89 -5.89 9.01 -12.51
CA THR A 89 -7.20 9.69 -12.71
C THR A 89 -7.39 10.24 -14.11
N LYS A 90 -6.30 10.60 -14.80
CA LYS A 90 -6.36 11.03 -16.21
C LYS A 90 -6.81 9.90 -17.14
N LYS A 91 -6.69 8.66 -16.70
CA LYS A 91 -6.95 7.46 -17.49
C LYS A 91 -8.17 6.68 -17.01
N THR A 92 -8.53 6.80 -15.74
CA THR A 92 -9.62 6.06 -15.11
C THR A 92 -10.47 7.00 -14.26
N LYS A 93 -11.79 6.89 -14.40
CA LYS A 93 -12.77 7.82 -13.82
C LYS A 93 -13.00 7.68 -12.31
N SER A 94 -12.56 6.60 -11.67
CA SER A 94 -12.81 6.36 -10.26
C SER A 94 -11.67 5.57 -9.64
N ILE A 95 -10.87 6.22 -8.80
CA ILE A 95 -9.80 5.58 -8.05
C ILE A 95 -10.07 5.78 -6.57
N THR A 96 -10.09 4.67 -5.85
CA THR A 96 -10.35 4.64 -4.43
C THR A 96 -9.12 4.10 -3.71
N ILE A 97 -8.62 4.87 -2.75
CA ILE A 97 -7.51 4.49 -1.88
C ILE A 97 -8.10 4.05 -0.55
N ILE A 98 -7.71 2.86 -0.09
CA ILE A 98 -8.16 2.34 1.20
C ILE A 98 -6.94 2.31 2.13
N PRO A 99 -6.91 3.13 3.20
CA PRO A 99 -5.84 3.08 4.18
C PRO A 99 -5.95 1.78 4.97
N ILE A 100 -4.82 1.09 5.16
CA ILE A 100 -4.76 -0.20 5.85
C ILE A 100 -3.72 -0.11 6.96
N GLY A 101 -4.15 -0.43 8.17
CA GLY A 101 -3.29 -0.64 9.33
C GLY A 101 -2.96 -2.12 9.48
N ILE A 102 -1.71 -2.43 9.78
CA ILE A 102 -1.23 -3.81 9.98
C ILE A 102 -0.52 -3.87 11.32
N ALA A 103 -0.97 -4.77 12.21
CA ALA A 103 -0.33 -4.99 13.49
C ALA A 103 -0.06 -6.47 13.72
N TYR A 104 1.04 -6.74 14.43
CA TYR A 104 1.43 -8.06 14.87
C TYR A 104 1.52 -8.09 16.39
N ASN A 105 1.15 -9.21 17.00
CA ASN A 105 1.23 -9.41 18.44
C ASN A 105 2.65 -9.27 19.01
N LYS A 106 3.68 -9.36 18.17
CA LYS A 106 5.09 -9.17 18.51
C LYS A 106 5.78 -8.27 17.49
N VAL A 107 6.76 -7.49 17.94
CA VAL A 107 7.60 -6.61 17.09
C VAL A 107 8.32 -7.41 16.00
N SER A 108 8.85 -8.58 16.37
CA SER A 108 9.33 -9.55 15.42
C SER A 108 8.27 -10.64 15.27
N PRO A 109 7.67 -10.81 14.08
CA PRO A 109 6.63 -11.80 13.88
C PRO A 109 7.22 -13.21 14.03
N ASN A 110 6.57 -14.04 14.84
CA ASN A 110 6.94 -15.43 15.03
C ASN A 110 6.03 -16.33 14.17
N PHE A 111 6.49 -17.53 13.87
CA PHE A 111 5.65 -18.55 13.23
C PHE A 111 4.41 -18.82 14.10
N ARG A 112 3.21 -18.80 13.49
CA ARG A 112 1.90 -18.85 14.18
C ARG A 112 1.60 -17.66 15.11
N GLY A 113 2.27 -16.53 14.92
CA GLY A 113 1.89 -15.27 15.59
C GLY A 113 0.55 -14.74 15.10
N GLU A 114 -0.13 -14.00 15.97
CA GLU A 114 -1.38 -13.31 15.63
C GLU A 114 -1.08 -11.98 14.94
N PHE A 115 -1.90 -11.64 13.97
CA PHE A 115 -1.86 -10.37 13.27
C PHE A 115 -3.28 -9.84 13.08
N CYS A 116 -3.41 -8.51 13.00
CA CYS A 116 -4.65 -7.85 12.67
C CYS A 116 -4.43 -6.91 11.49
N LEU A 117 -5.42 -6.89 10.59
CA LEU A 117 -5.53 -5.91 9.51
C LEU A 117 -6.76 -5.05 9.79
N SER A 118 -6.56 -3.75 9.95
CA SER A 118 -7.65 -2.79 10.01
C SER A 118 -7.78 -2.08 8.66
N LEU A 119 -8.97 -2.12 8.09
CA LEU A 119 -9.29 -1.46 6.82
C LEU A 119 -10.06 -0.18 7.12
N GLY A 120 -9.48 0.96 6.77
CA GLY A 120 -10.12 2.25 6.97
C GLY A 120 -11.15 2.57 5.89
N GLN A 121 -11.71 3.78 6.00
CA GLN A 121 -12.72 4.24 5.04
C GLN A 121 -12.12 4.46 3.65
N PRO A 122 -12.84 4.07 2.58
CA PRO A 122 -12.38 4.32 1.21
C PRO A 122 -12.32 5.83 0.91
N ILE A 123 -11.22 6.28 0.33
CA ILE A 123 -10.94 7.67 -0.04
C ILE A 123 -10.98 7.77 -1.56
N ALA A 124 -11.92 8.53 -2.13
CA ALA A 124 -11.93 8.84 -3.55
C ALA A 124 -10.86 9.89 -3.84
N ILE A 125 -9.94 9.60 -4.77
CA ILE A 125 -8.85 10.56 -5.07
C ILE A 125 -9.38 11.83 -5.76
N ASP A 126 -10.53 11.74 -6.44
CA ASP A 126 -11.11 12.84 -7.21
C ASP A 126 -11.41 14.06 -6.30
N ASP A 127 -11.77 13.80 -5.04
CA ASP A 127 -12.01 14.81 -4.01
C ASP A 127 -10.73 15.55 -3.58
N TYR A 128 -9.54 15.00 -3.89
CA TYR A 128 -8.23 15.49 -3.43
C TYR A 128 -7.30 15.90 -4.59
N LEU A 129 -7.84 16.10 -5.80
CA LEU A 129 -7.05 16.52 -6.97
C LEU A 129 -6.46 17.92 -6.85
N ASN A 130 -7.11 18.81 -6.09
CA ASN A 130 -6.68 20.19 -5.88
C ASN A 130 -5.75 20.38 -4.66
N CYS A 131 -5.56 19.33 -3.85
CA CYS A 131 -4.68 19.38 -2.69
C CYS A 131 -3.20 19.33 -3.09
N THR A 132 -2.34 19.87 -2.25
CA THR A 132 -0.90 19.65 -2.40
C THR A 132 -0.52 18.22 -2.02
N ILE A 133 0.62 17.75 -2.54
CA ILE A 133 1.18 16.43 -2.22
C ILE A 133 1.36 16.28 -0.70
N LYS A 134 1.81 17.35 -0.03
CA LYS A 134 2.09 17.34 1.42
C LYS A 134 0.81 17.21 2.24
N GLU A 135 -0.24 17.96 1.89
CA GLU A 135 -1.54 17.89 2.57
C GLU A 135 -2.16 16.49 2.43
N PHE A 136 -2.19 15.95 1.21
CA PHE A 136 -2.73 14.61 0.99
C PHE A 136 -1.92 13.54 1.72
N ASN A 137 -0.59 13.63 1.71
CA ASN A 137 0.25 12.69 2.44
C ASN A 137 0.03 12.78 3.96
N MET A 138 -0.16 13.98 4.51
CA MET A 138 -0.47 14.13 5.94
C MET A 138 -1.83 13.51 6.27
N PHE A 139 -2.85 13.80 5.47
CA PHE A 139 -4.18 13.22 5.62
C PHE A 139 -4.16 11.69 5.55
N LEU A 140 -3.49 11.13 4.53
CA LEU A 140 -3.37 9.69 4.37
C LEU A 140 -2.59 9.06 5.53
N TYR A 141 -1.53 9.73 6.00
CA TYR A 141 -0.74 9.28 7.14
C TYR A 141 -1.58 9.19 8.41
N GLU A 142 -2.37 10.22 8.71
CA GLU A 142 -3.28 10.21 9.87
C GLU A 142 -4.29 9.07 9.79
N LYS A 143 -4.88 8.83 8.61
CA LYS A 143 -5.80 7.70 8.41
C LYS A 143 -5.10 6.35 8.58
N MET A 144 -3.88 6.19 8.08
CA MET A 144 -3.11 4.96 8.25
C MET A 144 -2.78 4.69 9.72
N ILE A 145 -2.35 5.71 10.48
CA ILE A 145 -2.09 5.56 11.93
C ILE A 145 -3.35 5.15 12.68
N GLN A 146 -4.49 5.81 12.41
CA GLN A 146 -5.76 5.46 13.06
C GLN A 146 -6.12 3.99 12.86
N GLU A 147 -5.86 3.45 11.66
CA GLU A 147 -6.09 2.04 11.37
C GLU A 147 -5.02 1.13 12.00
N GLU A 148 -3.77 1.57 12.07
CA GLU A 148 -2.70 0.83 12.76
C GLU A 148 -2.97 0.72 14.26
N GLU A 149 -3.39 1.79 14.93
CA GLU A 149 -3.78 1.80 16.34
C GLU A 149 -4.96 0.86 16.62
N LYS A 150 -5.95 0.82 15.73
CA LYS A 150 -7.06 -0.16 15.83
C LYS A 150 -6.55 -1.59 15.71
N ALA A 151 -5.64 -1.84 14.76
CA ALA A 151 -5.04 -3.15 14.58
C ALA A 151 -4.20 -3.56 15.80
N LEU A 152 -3.43 -2.63 16.40
CA LEU A 152 -2.62 -2.86 17.60
C LEU A 152 -3.49 -3.27 18.79
N LYS A 153 -4.57 -2.52 19.05
CA LYS A 153 -5.54 -2.85 20.12
C LYS A 153 -6.10 -4.27 19.99
N ASN A 154 -6.38 -4.71 18.75
CA ASN A 154 -6.90 -6.05 18.48
C ASN A 154 -5.88 -7.18 18.69
N VAL A 155 -4.58 -6.88 18.65
CA VAL A 155 -3.50 -7.86 18.93
C VAL A 155 -2.91 -7.70 20.34
N GLY A 156 -3.60 -6.94 21.22
CA GLY A 156 -3.20 -6.74 22.60
C GLY A 156 -1.97 -5.85 22.79
N ARG A 157 -1.74 -4.89 21.88
CA ARG A 157 -0.62 -3.93 21.91
C ARG A 157 -1.06 -2.49 21.83
#